data_AF-A0A3D3CV97-F1
#
_entry.id   AF-A0A3D3CV97-F1
#
_cell.length_a   1.000
_cell.length_b   1.000
_cell.length_c   1.000
_cell.angle_alpha   90.00
_cell.angle_beta   90.00
_cell.angle_gamma   90.00
#
_symmetry.space_group_name_H-M   'P 1'
#
loop_
_entity.id
_entity.type
_entity.pdbx_description
1 polymer ?
#
loop_
_entity_poly.entity_id
_entity_poly.type
_entity_poly.pdbx_seq_one_letter_code
_entity_poly.pdbx_strand_id
1 'polypeptide(L)'
;TNFLSLDPIKTDEWGVPLLHFSVAYDDNDDKMVKDFMDQLSEMYTKAGFTNIKTGDSHQAPGLDIHEMGGVRMGKDPKTSMLNQWNQMHACENVFVTDGACMTSTSTQNPSLTYMALTARACDYAVSQMKKNEL
;
A
#
# COMPACT_ATOMS: atom_id res chain seq x y z
N THR A 1 -5.78 15.11 2.62
CA THR A 1 -6.17 13.72 2.96
C THR A 1 -5.97 12.88 1.73
N ASN A 2 -5.35 11.71 1.87
CA ASN A 2 -5.07 10.84 0.73
C ASN A 2 -6.23 9.87 0.51
N PHE A 3 -6.76 9.80 -0.72
CA PHE A 3 -7.85 8.89 -1.09
C PHE A 3 -7.89 8.63 -2.60
N LEU A 4 -8.60 7.57 -2.97
CA LEU A 4 -8.96 7.22 -4.34
C LEU A 4 -10.47 7.32 -4.52
N SER A 5 -10.91 7.78 -5.68
CA SER A 5 -12.32 7.78 -6.07
C SER A 5 -12.45 7.44 -7.56
N LEU A 6 -13.63 7.01 -7.98
CA LEU A 6 -13.93 6.90 -9.41
C LEU A 6 -14.28 8.27 -9.98
N ASP A 7 -13.83 8.56 -11.19
CA ASP A 7 -14.23 9.74 -11.95
C ASP A 7 -15.71 9.59 -12.34
N PRO A 8 -16.57 10.59 -12.08
CA PRO A 8 -18.01 10.46 -12.32
C PRO A 8 -18.40 10.54 -13.80
N ILE A 9 -17.49 10.96 -14.69
CA ILE A 9 -17.79 11.23 -16.09
C ILE A 9 -16.85 10.45 -17.00
N LYS A 10 -15.55 10.43 -16.68
CA LYS A 10 -14.53 9.84 -17.54
C LYS A 10 -14.43 8.34 -17.32
N THR A 11 -14.33 7.63 -18.43
CA THR A 11 -14.12 6.20 -18.47
C THR A 11 -12.90 5.88 -19.34
N ASP A 12 -12.33 4.69 -19.16
CA ASP A 12 -11.35 4.13 -20.07
C ASP A 12 -12.01 3.63 -21.37
N GLU A 13 -11.20 3.05 -22.26
CA GLU A 13 -11.66 2.53 -23.56
C GLU A 13 -12.68 1.37 -23.45
N TRP A 14 -12.84 0.81 -22.25
CA TRP A 14 -13.74 -0.31 -21.95
C TRP A 14 -14.98 0.13 -21.15
N GLY A 15 -15.13 1.43 -20.89
CA GLY A 15 -16.25 1.98 -20.13
C GLY A 15 -16.10 1.88 -18.61
N VAL A 16 -14.92 1.53 -18.10
CA VAL A 16 -14.63 1.50 -16.66
C VAL A 16 -14.32 2.92 -16.19
N PRO A 17 -14.95 3.44 -15.11
CA PRO A 17 -14.63 4.76 -14.59
C PRO A 17 -13.14 4.91 -14.27
N LEU A 18 -12.54 6.02 -14.69
CA LEU A 18 -11.13 6.29 -14.40
C LEU A 18 -10.92 6.49 -12.89
N LEU A 19 -9.74 6.15 -12.40
CA LEU A 19 -9.36 6.47 -11.02
C LEU A 19 -8.92 7.94 -10.91
N HIS A 20 -9.50 8.62 -9.92
CA HIS A 20 -9.05 9.92 -9.45
C HIS A 20 -8.21 9.73 -8.18
N PHE A 21 -6.96 10.15 -8.25
CA PHE A 21 -5.99 10.08 -7.16
C PHE A 21 -5.90 11.44 -6.47
N SER A 22 -6.28 11.50 -5.19
CA SER A 22 -6.00 12.64 -4.33
C SER A 22 -4.89 12.22 -3.37
N VAL A 23 -3.64 12.50 -3.73
CA VAL A 23 -2.45 12.09 -2.98
C VAL A 23 -1.43 13.22 -3.02
N ALA A 24 -0.82 13.52 -1.88
CA ALA A 24 0.31 14.44 -1.76
C ALA A 24 1.27 13.94 -0.67
N TYR A 25 2.53 14.35 -0.78
CA TYR A 25 3.51 14.22 0.29
C TYR A 25 3.24 15.27 1.38
N ASP A 26 3.69 14.97 2.59
CA ASP A 26 3.65 15.88 3.73
C ASP A 26 5.06 16.25 4.23
N ASP A 27 5.11 17.13 5.24
CA ASP A 27 6.36 17.60 5.86
C ASP A 27 7.23 16.46 6.42
N ASN A 28 6.63 15.33 6.78
CA ASN A 28 7.38 14.18 7.29
C ASN A 28 8.05 13.42 6.14
N ASP A 29 7.42 13.31 4.98
CA ASP A 29 8.04 12.73 3.79
C ASP A 29 9.34 13.46 3.41
N ASP A 30 9.32 14.80 3.37
CA ASP A 30 10.50 15.62 3.09
C ASP A 30 11.62 15.42 4.12
N LYS A 31 11.26 15.28 5.41
CA LYS A 31 12.21 14.98 6.48
C LYS A 31 12.85 13.60 6.31
N MET A 32 12.07 12.59 5.89
CA MET A 32 12.58 11.26 5.62
C MET A 32 13.53 11.24 4.42
N VAL A 33 13.23 11.97 3.35
CA VAL A 33 14.12 12.10 2.19
C VAL A 33 15.46 12.73 2.58
N LYS A 34 15.42 13.80 3.37
CA LYS A 34 16.64 14.43 3.90
C LYS A 34 17.46 13.45 4.74
N ASP A 35 16.83 12.77 5.71
CA ASP A 35 17.53 11.80 6.56
C ASP A 35 18.13 10.65 5.74
N PHE A 36 17.40 10.12 4.77
CA PHE A 36 17.89 9.10 3.83
C PHE A 36 19.19 9.54 3.12
N MET A 37 19.24 10.78 2.63
CA MET A 37 20.43 11.33 1.98
C MET A 37 21.60 11.52 2.94
N ASP A 38 21.33 12.00 4.15
CA ASP A 38 22.35 12.19 5.20
C ASP A 38 22.95 10.83 5.60
N GLN A 39 22.10 9.82 5.86
CA GLN A 39 22.53 8.47 6.24
C GLN A 39 23.31 7.76 5.13
N LEU A 40 22.84 7.81 3.88
CA LEU A 40 23.57 7.20 2.76
C LEU A 40 24.93 7.85 2.54
N SER A 41 25.01 9.18 2.65
CA SER A 41 26.27 9.91 2.50
C SER A 41 27.27 9.52 3.59
N GLU A 42 26.82 9.38 4.84
CA GLU A 42 27.64 8.91 5.94
C GLU A 42 28.13 7.48 5.71
N MET A 43 27.22 6.56 5.34
CA MET A 43 27.56 5.16 5.05
C MET A 43 28.59 5.04 3.93
N TYR A 44 28.40 5.78 2.83
CA TYR A 44 29.31 5.74 1.69
C TYR A 44 30.68 6.34 2.03
N THR A 45 30.71 7.43 2.81
CA THR A 45 31.96 8.01 3.30
C THR A 45 32.74 6.99 4.13
N LYS A 46 32.07 6.30 5.07
CA LYS A 46 32.69 5.25 5.90
C LYS A 46 33.16 4.05 5.09
N ALA A 47 32.47 3.71 4.00
CA ALA A 47 32.88 2.67 3.06
C ALA A 47 34.05 3.09 2.14
N GLY A 48 34.52 4.33 2.23
CA GLY A 48 35.68 4.83 1.48
C GLY A 48 35.36 5.44 0.12
N PHE A 49 34.08 5.65 -0.21
CA PHE A 49 33.69 6.36 -1.43
C PHE A 49 34.04 7.85 -1.32
N THR A 50 34.38 8.46 -2.45
CA THR A 50 34.69 9.90 -2.56
C THR A 50 33.81 10.56 -3.61
N ASN A 51 33.73 11.90 -3.63
CA ASN A 51 32.89 12.67 -4.56
C ASN A 51 31.40 12.26 -4.52
N ILE A 52 30.87 12.02 -3.32
CA ILE A 52 29.46 11.67 -3.10
C ILE A 52 28.59 12.89 -3.41
N LYS A 53 27.50 12.68 -4.15
CA LYS A 53 26.51 13.69 -4.52
C LYS A 53 25.13 13.16 -4.21
N THR A 54 24.30 14.01 -3.61
CA THR A 54 22.90 13.73 -3.34
C THR A 54 22.02 14.55 -4.27
N GLY A 55 20.78 14.12 -4.46
CA GLY A 55 19.81 14.83 -5.29
C GLY A 55 18.41 14.33 -5.01
N ASP A 56 17.48 15.26 -4.86
CA ASP A 56 16.05 14.97 -4.75
C ASP A 56 15.40 15.22 -6.11
N SER A 57 14.75 14.20 -6.68
CA SER A 57 14.05 14.32 -7.94
C SER A 57 12.63 14.88 -7.81
N HIS A 58 12.12 15.09 -6.58
CA HIS A 58 10.76 15.58 -6.31
C HIS A 58 9.69 14.86 -7.15
N GLN A 59 9.80 13.54 -7.22
CA GLN A 59 8.96 12.69 -8.07
C GLN A 59 7.52 12.71 -7.58
N ALA A 60 6.57 12.82 -8.51
CA ALA A 60 5.15 12.74 -8.17
C ALA A 60 4.78 11.36 -7.57
N PRO A 61 3.79 11.29 -6.67
CA PRO A 61 3.30 10.02 -6.13
C PRO A 61 2.89 9.03 -7.24
N GLY A 62 3.16 7.74 -7.01
CA GLY A 62 2.76 6.64 -7.89
C GLY A 62 3.84 6.16 -8.87
N LEU A 63 5.02 6.79 -8.90
CA LEU A 63 6.11 6.34 -9.76
C LEU A 63 6.84 5.09 -9.23
N ASP A 64 6.64 4.76 -7.95
CA ASP A 64 7.20 3.56 -7.30
C ASP A 64 6.31 2.31 -7.42
N ILE A 65 5.16 2.39 -8.11
CA ILE A 65 4.27 1.27 -8.46
C ILE A 65 3.84 0.37 -7.27
N HIS A 66 3.77 0.97 -6.07
CA HIS A 66 3.48 0.29 -4.80
C HIS A 66 2.30 0.96 -4.06
N GLU A 67 1.23 1.29 -4.77
CA GLU A 67 0.02 1.86 -4.19
C GLU A 67 -0.64 0.87 -3.21
N MET A 68 -0.98 1.36 -2.02
CA MET A 68 -1.44 0.53 -0.91
C MET A 68 -2.57 1.18 -0.12
N GLY A 69 -3.39 0.34 0.53
CA GLY A 69 -4.35 0.77 1.55
C GLY A 69 -5.73 1.24 1.08
N GLY A 70 -6.05 1.11 -0.21
CA GLY A 70 -7.36 1.46 -0.75
C GLY A 70 -8.53 0.67 -0.14
N VAL A 71 -8.29 -0.51 0.42
CA VAL A 71 -9.28 -1.38 1.08
C VAL A 71 -8.65 -1.94 2.37
N ARG A 72 -8.17 -1.05 3.24
CA ARG A 72 -7.34 -1.44 4.39
C ARG A 72 -8.03 -2.39 5.38
N MET A 73 -7.22 -3.25 6.00
CA MET A 73 -7.61 -4.05 7.16
C MET A 73 -7.82 -3.20 8.42
N GLY A 74 -8.59 -3.73 9.37
CA GLY A 74 -8.78 -3.15 10.69
C GLY A 74 -9.79 -3.91 11.54
N LYS A 75 -9.90 -3.52 12.81
CA LYS A 75 -10.81 -4.17 13.76
C LYS A 75 -12.23 -3.61 13.72
N ASP A 76 -12.38 -2.36 13.29
CA ASP A 76 -13.66 -1.65 13.30
C ASP A 76 -14.17 -1.44 11.86
N PRO A 77 -15.35 -1.98 11.50
CA PRO A 77 -15.94 -1.80 10.17
C PRO A 77 -16.26 -0.33 9.81
N LYS A 78 -16.28 0.58 10.78
CA LYS A 78 -16.45 2.02 10.53
C LYS A 78 -15.19 2.71 10.01
N THR A 79 -14.02 2.07 10.18
CA THR A 79 -12.72 2.66 9.82
C THR A 79 -11.90 1.79 8.88
N SER A 80 -12.36 0.58 8.59
CA SER A 80 -11.70 -0.40 7.74
C SER A 80 -12.73 -1.23 6.99
N MET A 81 -12.38 -1.69 5.78
CA MET A 81 -13.29 -2.52 4.97
C MET A 81 -13.05 -4.00 5.22
N LEU A 82 -11.83 -4.38 5.59
CA LEU A 82 -11.45 -5.76 5.86
C LEU A 82 -11.18 -5.99 7.35
N ASN A 83 -11.47 -7.20 7.82
CA ASN A 83 -11.01 -7.69 9.11
C ASN A 83 -9.54 -8.17 9.04
N GLN A 84 -9.04 -8.76 10.13
CA GLN A 84 -7.64 -9.24 10.22
C GLN A 84 -7.28 -10.38 9.25
N TRP A 85 -8.27 -11.02 8.63
CA TRP A 85 -8.12 -12.15 7.71
C TRP A 85 -8.24 -11.77 6.24
N ASN A 86 -8.17 -10.46 5.93
CA ASN A 86 -8.39 -9.94 4.58
C ASN A 86 -9.83 -10.13 4.06
N GLN A 87 -10.77 -10.48 4.93
CA GLN A 87 -12.18 -10.70 4.64
C GLN A 87 -12.96 -9.39 4.80
N MET A 88 -13.90 -9.09 3.90
CA MET A 88 -14.77 -7.92 4.03
C MET A 88 -15.66 -8.04 5.27
N HIS A 89 -15.74 -6.98 6.07
CA HIS A 89 -16.66 -6.96 7.23
C HIS A 89 -18.13 -7.07 6.81
N ALA A 90 -18.47 -6.55 5.63
CA ALA A 90 -19.83 -6.53 5.12
C ALA A 90 -20.22 -7.78 4.31
N CYS A 91 -19.26 -8.65 3.98
CA CYS A 91 -19.49 -9.78 3.09
C CYS A 91 -18.49 -10.91 3.38
N GLU A 92 -18.96 -11.96 4.05
CA GLU A 92 -18.08 -13.00 4.59
C GLU A 92 -17.35 -13.82 3.51
N ASN A 93 -17.91 -13.93 2.31
CA ASN A 93 -17.28 -14.70 1.22
C ASN A 93 -16.41 -13.86 0.26
N VAL A 94 -16.11 -12.59 0.60
CA VAL A 94 -15.26 -11.70 -0.21
C VAL A 94 -13.97 -11.37 0.51
N PHE A 95 -12.84 -11.58 -0.17
CA PHE A 95 -11.49 -11.36 0.35
C PHE A 95 -10.68 -10.46 -0.58
N VAL A 96 -9.82 -9.59 0.00
CA VAL A 96 -8.92 -8.69 -0.75
C VAL A 96 -7.50 -8.84 -0.18
N THR A 97 -6.57 -9.35 -0.99
CA THR A 97 -5.25 -9.78 -0.53
C THR A 97 -4.07 -9.11 -1.23
N ASP A 98 -4.32 -8.14 -2.10
CA ASP A 98 -3.27 -7.37 -2.78
C ASP A 98 -2.83 -6.15 -1.93
N GLY A 99 -2.11 -5.20 -2.54
CA GLY A 99 -1.67 -3.98 -1.86
C GLY A 99 -2.78 -3.16 -1.22
N ALA A 100 -4.03 -3.27 -1.71
CA ALA A 100 -5.15 -2.51 -1.16
C ALA A 100 -5.43 -2.88 0.31
N CYS A 101 -5.11 -4.09 0.75
CA CYS A 101 -5.39 -4.55 2.13
C CYS A 101 -4.47 -3.93 3.19
N MET A 102 -3.34 -3.35 2.79
CA MET A 102 -2.28 -2.90 3.68
C MET A 102 -2.71 -1.70 4.54
N THR A 103 -2.34 -1.67 5.80
CA THR A 103 -2.62 -0.54 6.71
C THR A 103 -1.48 0.46 6.81
N SER A 104 -0.26 0.03 6.46
CA SER A 104 0.95 0.83 6.42
C SER A 104 1.91 0.25 5.40
N THR A 105 2.86 1.07 4.95
CA THR A 105 3.95 0.64 4.08
C THR A 105 5.23 0.46 4.90
N SER A 106 6.16 -0.33 4.37
CA SER A 106 7.54 -0.42 4.86
C SER A 106 8.48 0.18 3.80
N THR A 107 9.78 0.17 4.05
CA THR A 107 10.80 0.68 3.11
C THR A 107 11.25 -0.36 2.07
N GLN A 108 10.68 -1.57 2.09
CA GLN A 108 11.01 -2.67 1.19
C GLN A 108 9.87 -2.93 0.20
N ASN A 109 10.19 -3.54 -0.94
CA ASN A 109 9.19 -3.98 -1.91
C ASN A 109 8.17 -4.93 -1.25
N PRO A 110 6.86 -4.70 -1.42
CA PRO A 110 5.84 -5.30 -0.58
C PRO A 110 5.33 -6.66 -1.08
N SER A 111 5.72 -7.09 -2.29
CA SER A 111 5.13 -8.26 -2.97
C SER A 111 5.19 -9.54 -2.14
N LEU A 112 6.30 -9.80 -1.44
CA LEU A 112 6.42 -10.98 -0.57
C LEU A 112 5.43 -10.93 0.59
N THR A 113 5.18 -9.74 1.14
CA THR A 113 4.17 -9.54 2.18
C THR A 113 2.77 -9.81 1.65
N TYR A 114 2.45 -9.36 0.42
CA TYR A 114 1.16 -9.67 -0.22
C TYR A 114 0.96 -11.18 -0.34
N MET A 115 1.97 -11.90 -0.85
CA MET A 115 1.91 -13.36 -0.97
C MET A 115 1.68 -14.06 0.38
N ALA A 116 2.35 -13.60 1.44
CA ALA A 116 2.15 -14.13 2.78
C ALA A 116 0.72 -13.87 3.30
N LEU A 117 0.18 -12.66 3.08
CA LEU A 117 -1.19 -12.30 3.45
C LEU A 117 -2.22 -13.10 2.65
N THR A 118 -2.01 -13.29 1.35
CA THR A 118 -2.84 -14.16 0.50
C THR A 118 -2.85 -15.58 1.02
N ALA A 119 -1.69 -16.19 1.30
CA ALA A 119 -1.63 -17.56 1.82
C ALA A 119 -2.41 -17.71 3.14
N ARG A 120 -2.26 -16.76 4.06
CA ARG A 120 -3.00 -16.72 5.34
C ARG A 120 -4.52 -16.58 5.13
N ALA A 121 -4.94 -15.68 4.24
CA ALA A 121 -6.35 -15.46 3.93
C ALA A 121 -7.00 -16.70 3.29
N CYS A 122 -6.29 -17.36 2.38
CA CYS A 122 -6.75 -18.60 1.76
C CYS A 122 -6.91 -19.74 2.78
N ASP A 123 -5.93 -19.92 3.69
CA ASP A 123 -6.03 -20.92 4.76
C ASP A 123 -7.27 -20.68 5.64
N TYR A 124 -7.46 -19.43 6.07
CA TYR A 124 -8.64 -19.03 6.84
C TYR A 124 -9.94 -19.30 6.08
N ALA A 125 -10.05 -18.81 4.83
CA ALA A 125 -11.24 -18.97 4.01
C ALA A 125 -11.59 -20.46 3.83
N VAL A 126 -10.62 -21.31 3.48
CA VAL A 126 -10.84 -22.75 3.32
C VAL A 126 -11.27 -23.41 4.64
N SER A 127 -10.67 -23.00 5.76
CA SER A 127 -11.08 -23.49 7.09
C SER A 127 -12.54 -23.12 7.40
N GLN A 128 -12.94 -21.86 7.20
CA GLN A 128 -14.32 -21.41 7.43
C GLN A 128 -15.31 -22.10 6.49
N MET A 129 -14.94 -22.25 5.21
CA MET A 129 -15.76 -22.95 4.21
C MET A 129 -16.05 -24.40 4.62
N LYS A 130 -15.05 -25.13 5.12
CA LYS A 130 -15.21 -26.52 5.59
C LYS A 130 -16.15 -26.63 6.80
N LYS A 131 -16.29 -25.56 7.57
CA LYS A 131 -17.21 -25.46 8.71
C LYS A 131 -18.59 -24.91 8.32
N ASN A 132 -18.77 -24.51 7.06
CA ASN A 132 -19.97 -23.82 6.58
C ASN A 132 -20.21 -22.49 7.32
N GLU A 133 -19.12 -21.75 7.59
CA GLU A 133 -19.05 -20.45 8.28
C GLU A 133 -18.61 -19.32 7.31
N LEU A 134 -18.90 -19.46 6.01
CA LEU A 134 -18.69 -18.44 4.95
C LEU A 134 -19.98 -18.16 4.19
#